data_AF-A0A1X1X8I9-F1
#
_entry.id   AF-A0A1X1X8I9-F1
#
_cell.length_a   1.000
_cell.length_b   1.000
_cell.length_c   1.000
_cell.angle_alpha   90.00
_cell.angle_beta   90.00
_cell.angle_gamma   90.00
#
_symmetry.space_group_name_H-M   'P 1'
#
loop_
_entity.id
_entity.type
_entity.pdbx_description
1 polymer ?
#
loop_
_entity_poly.entity_id
_entity_poly.type
_entity_poly.pdbx_seq_one_letter_code
_entity_poly.pdbx_strand_id
1 'polypeptide(L)' 'MQLRWRCAQWLLAVVQGDQLQRAALRGAMDVEGFTRQEIIDEITLLRQQFGHLRPVMLGREVTRLWIKLQERL' A
#
# COMPACT_ATOMS: atom_id res chain seq x y z
N MET A 1 -3.91 -10.10 2.69
CA MET A 1 -4.71 -8.87 2.48
C MET A 1 -4.09 -7.65 3.15
N GLN A 2 -3.54 -7.78 4.36
CA GLN A 2 -2.91 -6.68 5.09
C GLN A 2 -1.69 -6.08 4.36
N LEU A 3 -0.77 -6.91 3.84
CA LEU A 3 0.38 -6.45 3.05
C LEU A 3 -0.04 -5.58 1.87
N ARG A 4 -0.99 -6.05 1.07
CA ARG A 4 -1.52 -5.29 -0.08
C ARG A 4 -2.12 -3.94 0.31
N TRP A 5 -2.83 -3.87 1.43
CA TRP A 5 -3.36 -2.61 1.94
C TRP A 5 -2.24 -1.64 2.34
N ARG A 6 -1.21 -2.12 3.04
CA ARG A 6 0.00 -1.34 3.39
C ARG A 6 0.72 -0.83 2.14
N CYS A 7 0.96 -1.69 1.15
CA CYS A 7 1.63 -1.33 -0.09
C CYS A 7 0.83 -0.32 -0.91
N ALA A 8 -0.51 -0.42 -0.92
CA ALA A 8 -1.38 0.55 -1.58
C ALA A 8 -1.32 1.93 -0.91
N GLN A 9 -1.33 1.97 0.43
CA GLN A 9 -1.12 3.22 1.20
C GLN A 9 0.25 3.82 0.93
N TRP A 10 1.28 2.98 0.85
CA TRP A 10 2.65 3.42 0.60
C TRP A 10 2.80 4.02 -0.81
N LEU A 11 2.22 3.37 -1.83
CA LEU A 11 2.19 3.90 -3.19
C LEU A 11 1.43 5.22 -3.29
N LEU A 12 0.30 5.36 -2.58
CA LEU A 12 -0.43 6.62 -2.52
C LEU A 12 0.45 7.74 -1.92
N ALA A 13 1.14 7.47 -0.82
CA ALA A 13 2.07 8.40 -0.20
C ALA A 13 3.24 8.79 -1.14
N VAL A 14 3.75 7.84 -1.96
CA VAL A 14 4.73 8.14 -3.02
C VAL A 14 4.18 9.12 -4.04
N VAL A 15 2.96 8.86 -4.54
CA VAL A 15 2.33 9.72 -5.55
C VAL A 15 2.02 11.11 -5.00
N GLN A 16 1.70 11.22 -3.71
CA GLN A 16 1.43 12.48 -3.02
C GLN A 16 2.71 13.22 -2.57
N GLY A 17 3.88 12.59 -2.69
CA GLY A 17 5.15 13.17 -2.22
C GLY A 17 5.29 13.18 -0.68
N ASP A 18 4.45 12.46 0.05
CA ASP A 18 4.45 12.45 1.51
C ASP A 18 5.57 11.54 2.04
N GLN A 19 6.70 12.16 2.37
CA GLN A 19 7.88 11.44 2.83
C GLN A 19 7.71 10.84 4.23
N LEU A 20 7.00 11.53 5.12
CA LEU A 20 6.78 11.08 6.50
C LEU A 20 5.89 9.84 6.52
N GLN A 21 4.79 9.88 5.76
CA GLN A 21 3.87 8.76 5.65
C GLN A 21 4.55 7.53 5.02
N ARG A 22 5.44 7.71 4.03
CA ARG A 22 6.22 6.60 3.46
C ARG A 22 7.13 5.94 4.48
N ALA A 23 7.84 6.73 5.30
CA ALA A 23 8.74 6.21 6.32
C ALA A 23 7.97 5.47 7.42
N ALA A 24 6.86 6.06 7.89
CA ALA A 24 5.99 5.44 8.88
C ALA A 24 5.41 4.10 8.40
N LEU A 25 4.91 4.06 7.15
CA LEU A 25 4.39 2.83 6.55
C LEU A 25 5.46 1.78 6.35
N ARG A 26 6.70 2.18 6.02
CA ARG A 26 7.83 1.24 5.94
C ARG A 26 8.12 0.61 7.30
N GLY A 27 8.24 1.43 8.34
CA GLY A 27 8.46 0.94 9.71
C GLY A 27 7.33 0.04 10.20
N ALA A 28 6.07 0.36 9.88
CA ALA A 28 4.93 -0.49 10.21
C ALA A 28 5.01 -1.86 9.54
N MET A 29 5.36 -1.92 8.25
CA MET A 29 5.53 -3.20 7.54
C MET A 29 6.70 -4.02 8.09
N ASP A 30 7.78 -3.37 8.54
CA ASP A 30 8.90 -4.05 9.19
C ASP A 30 8.48 -4.65 10.55
N VAL A 31 7.67 -3.94 11.35
CA VAL A 31 7.08 -4.47 12.61
C VAL A 31 6.10 -5.62 12.35
N GLU A 32 5.35 -5.57 11.25
CA GLU A 32 4.44 -6.64 10.82
C GLU A 32 5.19 -7.87 10.27
N GLY A 33 6.52 -7.80 10.14
CA GLY A 33 7.37 -8.92 9.74
C GLY A 33 7.41 -9.18 8.24
N PHE A 34 6.97 -8.23 7.40
CA PHE A 34 7.02 -8.38 5.96
C PHE A 34 8.45 -8.24 5.45
N THR A 35 8.89 -9.21 4.66
CA THR A 35 10.21 -9.17 4.04
C THR A 35 10.28 -8.07 2.99
N ARG A 36 11.51 -7.58 2.73
CA ARG A 36 11.73 -6.61 1.67
C ARG A 36 11.27 -7.12 0.29
N GLN A 37 11.44 -8.41 0.02
CA GLN A 37 11.06 -9.02 -1.24
C GLN A 37 9.55 -9.02 -1.43
N GLU A 38 8.78 -9.47 -0.42
CA GLU A 38 7.31 -9.45 -0.46
C GLU A 38 6.75 -8.04 -0.71
N ILE A 39 7.35 -7.02 -0.09
CA ILE A 39 6.96 -5.63 -0.29
C ILE A 39 7.24 -5.17 -1.72
N ILE A 40 8.40 -5.52 -2.29
CA ILE A 40 8.76 -5.17 -3.67
C ILE A 40 7.81 -5.85 -4.66
N ASP A 41 7.53 -7.13 -4.45
CA ASP A 41 6.65 -7.91 -5.33
C ASP A 41 5.24 -7.34 -5.31
N GLU A 42 4.68 -7.06 -4.12
CA GLU A 42 3.34 -6.48 -4.01
C GLU A 42 3.26 -5.06 -4.59
N ILE A 43 4.29 -4.22 -4.39
CA ILE A 43 4.37 -2.90 -5.04
C ILE A 43 4.40 -3.03 -6.55
N THR A 44 5.13 -4.01 -7.09
CA THR A 44 5.23 -4.26 -8.53
C THR A 44 3.87 -4.67 -9.10
N LEU A 45 3.14 -5.57 -8.41
CA LEU A 45 1.79 -5.96 -8.80
C LEU A 45 0.81 -4.79 -8.79
N LEU A 46 0.84 -3.96 -7.75
CA LEU A 46 0.00 -2.76 -7.67
C LEU A 46 0.32 -1.75 -8.78
N ARG A 47 1.60 -1.55 -9.11
CA ARG A 47 2.01 -0.69 -10.22
C ARG A 47 1.51 -1.20 -11.56
N GLN A 48 1.61 -2.51 -11.82
CA GLN A 48 1.07 -3.13 -13.03
C GLN A 48 -0.46 -2.95 -13.14
N GLN A 49 -1.17 -3.10 -12.02
CA GLN A 49 -2.63 -3.00 -12.01
C GLN A 49 -3.15 -1.56 -12.17
N PHE A 50 -2.50 -0.58 -11.55
CA PHE A 50 -2.96 0.81 -11.56
C PHE A 50 -2.28 1.70 -12.61
N GLY A 51 -1.36 1.13 -13.40
CA GLY A 51 -0.73 1.80 -14.54
C GLY A 51 -0.12 3.16 -14.16
N HIS A 52 -0.66 4.26 -14.70
CA HIS A 52 -0.21 5.64 -14.47
C HIS A 52 -0.43 6.18 -13.03
N LEU A 53 -0.62 5.31 -12.03
CA LEU A 53 -0.66 5.63 -10.59
C LEU A 53 -1.46 6.89 -10.25
N ARG A 54 -2.67 7.05 -10.81
CA ARG A 54 -3.50 8.22 -10.51
C ARG A 54 -3.88 8.18 -9.02
N PRO A 55 -3.60 9.25 -8.23
CA PRO A 55 -3.80 9.21 -6.77
C PRO A 55 -5.25 8.89 -6.36
N VAL A 56 -6.24 9.34 -7.15
CA VAL A 56 -7.66 9.02 -6.91
C VAL A 56 -7.96 7.52 -7.00
N MET A 57 -7.33 6.80 -7.94
CA MET A 57 -7.57 5.36 -8.10
C MET A 57 -6.91 4.56 -6.97
N LEU A 58 -5.70 4.96 -6.55
CA LEU A 58 -5.02 4.38 -5.40
C LEU A 58 -5.78 4.64 -4.10
N GLY A 59 -6.31 5.85 -3.91
CA GLY A 59 -7.15 6.18 -2.75
C GLY A 59 -8.39 5.29 -2.66
N ARG A 60 -9.10 5.09 -3.78
CA ARG A 60 -10.25 4.16 -3.83
C ARG A 60 -9.85 2.72 -3.50
N GLU A 61 -8.70 2.26 -4.00
CA GLU A 61 -8.21 0.92 -3.69
C GLU A 61 -7.86 0.75 -2.22
N VAL A 62 -7.21 1.74 -1.60
CA VAL A 62 -6.92 1.75 -0.16
C VAL A 62 -8.21 1.63 0.65
N THR A 63 -9.24 2.43 0.31
CA THR A 63 -10.55 2.35 0.97
C THR A 63 -11.21 0.99 0.76
N ARG A 64 -11.18 0.45 -0.46
CA ARG A 64 -11.75 -0.87 -0.77
C ARG A 64 -11.08 -1.98 0.03
N LEU A 65 -9.75 -1.96 0.12
CA LEU A 65 -8.97 -2.94 0.87
C LEU A 65 -9.21 -2.82 2.37
N TRP A 66 -9.38 -1.61 2.88
CA TRP A 66 -9.75 -1.36 4.27
C TRP A 66 -11.10 -1.99 4.63
N ILE A 67 -12.14 -1.74 3.82
CA ILE A 67 -13.48 -2.30 4.05
C ILE A 67 -13.40 -3.84 4.11
N LYS A 68 -12.70 -4.46 3.16
CA LYS A 68 -12.53 -5.92 3.14
C LYS A 68 -11.73 -6.48 4.31
N LEU A 69 -10.84 -5.69 4.92
CA LEU A 69 -10.11 -6.09 6.12
C LEU A 69 -11.03 -6.04 7.34
N GLN A 70 -11.88 -5.01 7.44
CA GLN A 70 -12.87 -4.87 8.51
C GLN A 70 -13.90 -6.00 8.48
N GLU A 71 -14.36 -6.41 7.29
CA GLU A 71 -15.29 -7.53 7.13
C GLU A 71 -14.72 -8.91 7.53
N ARG A 72 -13.41 -9.00 7.76
CA ARG A 72 -12.70 -10.24 8.12
C ARG A 72 -12.24 -10.28 9.57
N LEU A 73 -12.48 -9.20 10.33
CA LEU A 73 -12.25 -9.09 11.77
C LEU A 73 -13.56 -9.36 12.52
#